data_AF-A0A0R3PFI1-F1
#
_entry.id   AF-A0A0R3PFI1-F1
#
_cell.length_a   1.000
_cell.length_b   1.000
_cell.length_c   1.000
_cell.angle_alpha   90.00
_cell.angle_beta   90.00
_cell.angle_gamma   90.00
#
_symmetry.space_group_name_H-M   'P 1'
#
loop_
_entity.id
_entity.type
_entity.pdbx_description
1 polymer ?
#
loop_
_entity_poly.entity_id
_entity_poly.type
_entity_poly.pdbx_seq_one_letter_code
_entity_poly.pdbx_strand_id
1 'polypeptide(L)'
;MDKQKPKFYLAPMVRYSKLAFRQLVRLYDVDCCYTPMIYAKSFLESEYCRSSEFSTIPEDRPLIVQFASDDPFIFASAAELVYKYSSGVDLNCGCPKGQVRSKGFGSILLDRPDHLADIVRQCRAKISDPEFTISLKIRLQYPLDRTVDLCQKVVMSS
;
A
#
# COMPACT_ATOMS: atom_id res chain seq x y z
N MET A 1 0.80 10.64 24.52
CA MET A 1 0.78 11.73 23.53
C MET A 1 -0.40 11.49 22.62
N ASP A 2 -1.29 12.46 22.53
CA ASP A 2 -2.44 12.40 21.64
C ASP A 2 -1.92 12.20 20.20
N LYS A 3 -2.23 11.07 19.56
CA LYS A 3 -1.76 10.78 18.19
C LYS A 3 -2.51 11.70 17.24
N GLN A 4 -2.01 12.92 17.04
CA GLN A 4 -2.54 13.83 16.04
C GLN A 4 -2.52 13.12 14.68
N LYS A 5 -3.68 13.08 14.01
CA LYS A 5 -3.80 12.42 12.71
C LYS A 5 -2.80 13.03 11.71
N PRO A 6 -2.08 12.21 10.92
CA PRO A 6 -1.13 12.75 9.96
C PRO A 6 -1.86 13.63 8.94
N LYS A 7 -1.29 14.78 8.60
CA LYS A 7 -1.84 15.74 7.64
C LYS A 7 -1.07 15.72 6.33
N PHE A 8 0.25 15.58 6.40
CA PHE A 8 1.14 15.64 5.25
C PHE A 8 1.74 14.27 4.95
N TYR A 9 1.46 13.79 3.74
CA TYR A 9 1.91 12.48 3.27
C TYR A 9 2.81 12.64 2.04
N LEU A 10 3.98 11.99 2.06
CA LEU A 10 4.75 11.80 0.85
C LEU A 10 4.14 10.67 0.02
N ALA A 11 3.62 11.00 -1.15
CA ALA A 11 3.01 10.04 -2.06
C ALA A 11 4.02 9.00 -2.60
N PRO A 12 3.55 7.77 -2.92
CA PRO A 12 4.38 6.75 -3.53
C PRO A 12 4.75 7.12 -4.98
N MET A 13 6.05 7.13 -5.28
CA MET A 13 6.58 7.52 -6.57
C MET A 13 7.65 6.53 -7.02
N VAL A 14 7.34 5.76 -8.08
CA VAL A 14 8.27 4.81 -8.70
C VAL A 14 9.59 5.50 -9.06
N ARG A 15 10.73 4.90 -8.70
CA ARG A 15 12.11 5.44 -8.80
C ARG A 15 12.48 6.59 -7.86
N TYR A 16 11.53 7.29 -7.23
CA TYR A 16 11.82 8.47 -6.41
C TYR A 16 11.75 8.21 -4.93
N SER A 17 10.62 7.72 -4.40
CA SER A 17 10.38 7.65 -2.95
C SER A 17 11.15 6.53 -2.22
N LYS A 18 12.38 6.23 -2.66
CA LYS A 18 13.37 5.38 -1.97
C LYS A 18 13.90 6.06 -0.71
N LEU A 19 14.59 5.31 0.14
CA LEU A 19 15.01 5.72 1.48
C LEU A 19 15.70 7.10 1.52
N ALA A 20 16.72 7.33 0.69
CA ALA A 20 17.45 8.60 0.67
C ALA A 20 16.53 9.82 0.40
N PHE A 21 15.56 9.67 -0.49
CA PHE A 21 14.59 10.73 -0.77
C PHE A 21 13.61 10.91 0.38
N ARG A 22 13.14 9.83 1.00
CA ARG A 22 12.27 9.91 2.19
C ARG A 22 12.98 10.59 3.35
N GLN A 23 14.26 10.30 3.58
CA GLN A 23 15.08 10.97 4.59
C GLN A 23 15.17 12.48 4.33
N LEU A 24 15.39 12.88 3.08
CA LEU A 24 15.40 14.29 2.71
C LEU A 24 14.04 14.95 3.00
N VAL A 25 12.94 14.34 2.57
CA VAL A 25 11.58 14.89 2.77
C VAL A 25 11.21 14.95 4.25
N ARG A 26 11.75 14.04 5.09
CA ARG A 26 11.58 14.09 6.55
C ARG A 26 12.17 15.32 7.21
N LEU A 27 13.04 16.07 6.53
CA LEU A 27 13.53 17.37 7.00
C LEU A 27 12.51 18.51 6.78
N TYR A 28 11.38 18.25 6.11
CA TYR A 28 10.40 19.26 5.68
C TYR A 28 8.96 18.90 6.11
N ASP A 29 8.71 18.78 7.42
CA ASP A 29 7.37 18.68 8.03
C ASP A 29 6.42 17.62 7.40
N VAL A 30 6.96 16.49 6.96
CA VAL A 30 6.15 15.35 6.52
C VAL A 30 5.79 14.47 7.73
N ASP A 31 4.51 14.13 7.86
CA ASP A 31 4.05 13.28 8.94
C ASP A 31 4.25 11.80 8.63
N CYS A 32 4.09 11.41 7.35
CA CYS A 32 4.16 10.02 6.92
C CYS A 32 4.68 9.87 5.49
N CYS A 33 5.50 8.86 5.25
CA CYS A 33 6.04 8.58 3.92
C CYS A 33 5.54 7.25 3.37
N TYR A 34 5.44 7.17 2.04
CA TYR A 34 5.25 5.92 1.31
C TYR A 34 6.53 5.47 0.60
N THR A 35 6.75 4.16 0.50
CA THR A 35 7.77 3.59 -0.39
C THR A 35 7.42 3.83 -1.87
N PRO A 36 8.31 3.51 -2.83
CA PRO A 36 7.87 3.31 -4.20
C PRO A 36 6.87 2.13 -4.25
N MET A 37 6.13 2.02 -5.34
CA MET A 37 5.27 0.84 -5.58
C MET A 37 6.16 -0.39 -5.82
N ILE A 38 5.98 -1.43 -5.00
CA ILE A 38 6.74 -2.70 -5.06
C ILE A 38 5.82 -3.82 -5.60
N TYR A 39 6.32 -4.68 -6.49
CA TYR A 39 5.57 -5.86 -6.92
C TYR A 39 5.58 -6.94 -5.83
N ALA A 40 4.43 -7.24 -5.24
CA ALA A 40 4.32 -8.13 -4.08
C ALA A 40 4.85 -9.55 -4.36
N LYS A 41 4.53 -10.09 -5.55
CA LYS A 41 4.98 -11.43 -5.96
C LYS A 41 6.51 -11.55 -6.00
N SER A 42 7.18 -10.63 -6.71
CA SER A 42 8.65 -10.61 -6.78
C SER A 42 9.30 -10.36 -5.42
N PHE A 43 8.65 -9.55 -4.58
CA PHE A 43 9.12 -9.29 -3.21
C PHE A 43 9.07 -10.52 -2.31
N LEU A 44 8.06 -11.37 -2.50
CA LEU A 44 7.87 -12.62 -1.77
C LEU A 44 8.87 -13.70 -2.26
N GLU A 45 9.00 -13.86 -3.57
CA GLU A 45 9.75 -14.96 -4.19
C GLU A 45 11.27 -14.75 -4.19
N SER A 46 11.76 -13.50 -4.16
CA SER A 46 13.18 -13.21 -4.32
C SER A 46 13.72 -12.26 -3.26
N GLU A 47 14.70 -12.74 -2.48
CA GLU A 47 15.43 -11.93 -1.52
C GLU A 47 16.22 -10.79 -2.18
N TYR A 48 16.73 -11.02 -3.39
CA TYR A 48 17.41 -9.99 -4.18
C TYR A 48 16.44 -8.87 -4.58
N CYS A 49 15.24 -9.22 -5.07
CA CYS A 49 14.21 -8.22 -5.37
C CYS A 49 13.77 -7.47 -4.11
N ARG A 50 13.61 -8.18 -2.99
CA ARG A 50 13.23 -7.58 -1.71
C ARG A 50 14.25 -6.56 -1.21
N SER A 51 15.53 -6.92 -1.19
CA SER A 51 16.61 -6.04 -0.71
C SER A 51 16.87 -4.84 -1.63
N SER A 52 16.61 -4.98 -2.94
CA SER A 52 16.78 -3.88 -3.91
C SER A 52 15.62 -2.87 -3.93
N GLU A 53 14.39 -3.33 -3.67
CA GLU A 53 13.18 -2.51 -3.71
C GLU A 53 12.83 -1.89 -2.34
N PHE A 54 13.13 -2.58 -1.23
CA PHE A 54 12.81 -2.12 0.13
C PHE A 54 14.05 -1.92 0.98
N SER A 55 14.16 -0.72 1.54
CA SER A 55 15.15 -0.32 2.54
C SER A 55 14.49 0.68 3.48
N THR A 56 14.87 0.63 4.76
CA THR A 56 14.38 1.53 5.81
C THR A 56 15.40 1.64 6.95
N ILE A 57 15.21 2.60 7.85
CA ILE A 57 15.96 2.80 9.11
C ILE A 57 14.96 3.13 10.23
N PRO A 58 15.34 3.03 11.53
CA PRO A 58 14.43 3.32 12.64
C PRO A 58 13.75 4.70 12.57
N GLU A 59 14.45 5.71 12.07
CA GLU A 59 13.99 7.10 11.93
C GLU A 59 13.07 7.30 10.72
N ASP A 60 13.00 6.33 9.80
CA ASP A 60 12.09 6.37 8.65
C ASP A 60 10.69 5.88 9.05
N ARG A 61 10.13 6.45 10.12
CA ARG A 61 8.82 6.12 10.65
C ARG A 61 8.00 7.38 10.99
N PRO A 62 6.67 7.38 10.78
CA PRO A 62 5.88 6.28 10.23
C PRO A 62 6.08 6.11 8.71
N LEU A 63 6.04 4.85 8.25
CA LEU A 63 6.27 4.46 6.85
C LEU A 63 5.19 3.47 6.41
N ILE A 64 4.61 3.71 5.22
CA ILE A 64 3.66 2.81 4.58
C ILE A 64 4.33 2.17 3.36
N VAL A 65 4.29 0.84 3.29
CA VAL A 65 4.84 0.11 2.13
C VAL A 65 3.74 -0.11 1.10
N GLN A 66 3.89 0.47 -0.09
CA GLN A 66 2.93 0.28 -1.17
C GLN A 66 3.28 -0.94 -2.01
N PHE A 67 2.35 -1.88 -2.11
CA PHE A 67 2.44 -3.04 -2.98
C PHE A 67 1.51 -2.95 -4.19
N ALA A 68 1.92 -3.59 -5.28
CA ALA A 68 1.06 -4.00 -6.38
C ALA A 68 0.83 -5.52 -6.29
N SER A 69 -0.42 -5.91 -6.10
CA SER A 69 -0.88 -7.30 -6.07
C SER A 69 -2.35 -7.35 -6.53
N ASP A 70 -2.77 -8.47 -7.07
CA ASP A 70 -4.17 -8.83 -7.30
C ASP A 70 -4.54 -10.13 -6.57
N ASP A 71 -3.59 -10.75 -5.87
CA ASP A 71 -3.79 -11.98 -5.12
C ASP A 71 -3.82 -11.66 -3.61
N PRO A 72 -4.89 -12.04 -2.89
CA PRO A 72 -5.03 -11.84 -1.44
C PRO A 72 -3.91 -12.48 -0.62
N PHE A 73 -3.51 -13.72 -0.95
CA PHE A 73 -2.48 -14.46 -0.25
C PHE A 73 -1.10 -13.83 -0.46
N ILE A 74 -0.79 -13.42 -1.69
CA ILE A 74 0.49 -12.76 -2.02
C ILE A 74 0.57 -11.42 -1.29
N PHE A 75 -0.49 -10.61 -1.29
CA PHE A 75 -0.49 -9.32 -0.60
C PHE A 75 -0.31 -9.49 0.91
N ALA A 76 -1.07 -10.39 1.55
CA ALA A 76 -0.96 -10.66 2.98
C ALA A 76 0.44 -11.19 3.36
N SER A 77 1.01 -12.08 2.56
CA SER A 77 2.35 -12.64 2.81
C SER A 77 3.45 -11.59 2.63
N ALA A 78 3.35 -10.73 1.62
CA ALA A 78 4.28 -9.62 1.44
C ALA A 78 4.17 -8.58 2.58
N ALA A 79 2.97 -8.34 3.09
CA ALA A 79 2.73 -7.46 4.23
C ALA A 79 3.40 -8.00 5.51
N GLU A 80 3.31 -9.31 5.77
CA GLU A 80 3.96 -9.95 6.91
C GLU A 80 5.48 -9.74 6.92
N LEU A 81 6.13 -9.77 5.75
CA LEU A 81 7.57 -9.54 5.61
C LEU A 81 8.01 -8.12 5.99
N VAL A 82 7.13 -7.12 5.85
CA VAL A 82 7.43 -5.71 6.18
C VAL A 82 6.83 -5.25 7.50
N TYR A 83 5.98 -6.07 8.14
CA TYR A 83 5.25 -5.74 9.36
C TYR A 83 6.14 -5.11 10.46
N LYS A 84 7.28 -5.72 10.75
CA LYS A 84 8.22 -5.23 11.79
C LYS A 84 9.00 -3.97 11.39
N TYR A 85 8.90 -3.54 10.14
CA TYR A 85 9.71 -2.48 9.54
C TYR A 85 8.89 -1.27 9.07
N SER A 86 7.55 -1.38 9.06
CA SER A 86 6.64 -0.32 8.64
C SER A 86 5.55 -0.08 9.67
N SER A 87 4.74 0.97 9.46
CA SER A 87 3.53 1.27 10.24
C SER A 87 2.26 0.75 9.56
N GLY A 88 2.40 0.22 8.34
CA GLY A 88 1.31 -0.28 7.55
C GLY A 88 1.72 -0.65 6.13
N VAL A 89 0.73 -1.13 5.38
CA VAL A 89 0.82 -1.43 3.96
C VAL A 89 -0.29 -0.74 3.18
N ASP A 90 -0.02 -0.49 1.91
CA ASP A 90 -0.99 0.09 0.98
C ASP A 90 -1.06 -0.75 -0.29
N LEU A 91 -2.27 -0.95 -0.82
CA LEU A 91 -2.46 -1.58 -2.13
C LEU A 91 -2.65 -0.51 -3.22
N ASN A 92 -1.85 -0.59 -4.28
CA ASN A 92 -2.00 0.26 -5.45
C ASN A 92 -3.18 -0.20 -6.32
N CYS A 93 -4.29 0.53 -6.23
CA CYS A 93 -5.51 0.30 -7.00
C CYS A 93 -5.75 1.41 -8.05
N GLY A 94 -4.73 2.23 -8.34
CA GLY A 94 -4.92 3.50 -9.06
C GLY A 94 -4.10 3.66 -10.34
N CYS A 95 -3.16 2.76 -10.64
CA CYS A 95 -2.30 2.89 -11.82
C CYS A 95 -3.05 2.52 -13.11
N PRO A 96 -3.23 3.46 -14.08
CA PRO A 96 -3.95 3.19 -15.31
C PRO A 96 -3.06 2.62 -16.42
N LYS A 97 -1.74 2.49 -16.18
CA LYS A 97 -0.77 2.07 -17.22
C LYS A 97 -1.15 0.70 -17.77
N GLY A 98 -1.17 0.57 -19.10
CA GLY A 98 -1.59 -0.66 -19.78
C GLY A 98 -0.88 -1.93 -19.30
N GLN A 99 0.44 -1.85 -19.05
CA GLN A 99 1.25 -2.97 -18.52
C GLN A 99 0.84 -3.44 -17.12
N VAL A 100 0.27 -2.55 -16.31
CA VAL A 100 -0.22 -2.86 -14.95
C VAL A 100 -1.62 -3.48 -15.04
N ARG A 101 -2.49 -2.89 -15.87
CA ARG A 101 -3.84 -3.41 -16.13
C ARG A 101 -3.83 -4.79 -16.80
N SER A 102 -2.94 -5.01 -17.77
CA SER A 102 -2.82 -6.30 -18.48
C SER A 102 -2.39 -7.45 -17.58
N LYS A 103 -1.82 -7.14 -16.41
CA LYS A 103 -1.41 -8.12 -15.40
C LYS A 103 -2.43 -8.26 -14.25
N GLY A 104 -3.62 -7.65 -14.37
CA GLY A 104 -4.66 -7.72 -13.34
C GLY A 104 -4.52 -6.70 -12.21
N PHE A 105 -3.52 -5.81 -12.25
CA PHE A 105 -3.22 -4.86 -11.18
C PHE A 105 -3.79 -3.45 -11.44
N GLY A 106 -3.75 -2.61 -10.42
CA GLY A 106 -4.04 -1.18 -10.55
C GLY A 106 -5.53 -0.90 -10.70
N SER A 107 -5.91 0.00 -11.61
CA SER A 107 -7.29 0.49 -11.69
C SER A 107 -8.34 -0.56 -12.09
N ILE A 108 -7.92 -1.73 -12.59
CA ILE A 108 -8.85 -2.84 -12.90
C ILE A 108 -9.45 -3.47 -11.63
N LEU A 109 -8.80 -3.33 -10.48
CA LEU A 109 -9.31 -3.82 -9.20
C LEU A 109 -10.55 -3.04 -8.75
N LEU A 110 -10.72 -1.79 -9.20
CA LEU A 110 -11.87 -0.95 -8.86
C LEU A 110 -13.19 -1.50 -9.43
N ASP A 111 -13.13 -2.37 -10.44
CA ASP A 111 -14.30 -3.04 -11.02
C ASP A 111 -14.65 -4.34 -10.26
N ARG A 112 -13.87 -4.70 -9.22
CA ARG A 112 -13.99 -5.96 -8.45
C ARG A 112 -14.01 -5.67 -6.94
N PRO A 113 -15.04 -4.99 -6.40
CA PRO A 113 -15.09 -4.57 -5.00
C PRO A 113 -15.00 -5.74 -4.00
N ASP A 114 -15.68 -6.85 -4.27
CA ASP A 114 -15.68 -8.02 -3.37
C ASP A 114 -14.29 -8.68 -3.31
N HIS A 115 -13.56 -8.64 -4.43
CA HIS A 115 -12.18 -9.13 -4.50
C HIS A 115 -11.23 -8.22 -3.72
N LEU A 116 -11.39 -6.90 -3.82
CA LEU A 116 -10.62 -5.94 -3.02
C LEU A 116 -10.88 -6.10 -1.51
N ALA A 117 -12.15 -6.28 -1.14
CA ALA A 117 -12.55 -6.61 0.23
C ALA A 117 -11.83 -7.87 0.73
N ASP A 118 -11.78 -8.93 -0.08
CA ASP A 118 -11.10 -10.16 0.30
C ASP A 118 -9.59 -9.97 0.50
N ILE A 119 -8.91 -9.17 -0.36
CA ILE A 119 -7.50 -8.83 -0.18
C ILE A 119 -7.26 -8.14 1.17
N VAL A 120 -8.08 -7.15 1.52
CA VAL A 120 -7.95 -6.42 2.79
C VAL A 120 -8.21 -7.36 3.98
N ARG A 121 -9.29 -8.14 3.91
CA ARG A 121 -9.69 -9.09 4.96
C ARG A 121 -8.61 -10.14 5.22
N GLN A 122 -8.02 -10.73 4.19
CA GLN A 122 -6.95 -11.72 4.36
C GLN A 122 -5.68 -11.08 4.94
N CYS A 123 -5.33 -9.87 4.51
CA CYS A 123 -4.19 -9.15 5.09
C CYS A 123 -4.43 -8.83 6.57
N ARG A 124 -5.64 -8.40 6.95
CA ARG A 124 -6.03 -8.15 8.35
C ARG A 124 -6.04 -9.43 9.19
N ALA A 125 -6.52 -10.54 8.65
CA ALA A 125 -6.50 -11.82 9.33
C ALA A 125 -5.06 -12.31 9.59
N LYS A 126 -4.14 -12.02 8.67
CA LYS A 126 -2.72 -12.35 8.78
C LYS A 126 -1.97 -11.43 9.76
N ILE A 127 -2.34 -10.14 9.80
CA ILE A 127 -1.74 -9.12 10.69
C ILE A 127 -2.84 -8.53 11.58
N SER A 128 -3.05 -9.17 12.73
CA SER A 128 -4.11 -8.80 13.69
C SER A 128 -3.75 -7.61 14.58
N ASP A 129 -2.61 -6.95 14.36
CA ASP A 129 -2.24 -5.72 15.08
C ASP A 129 -3.13 -4.55 14.65
N PRO A 130 -3.96 -4.00 15.56
CA PRO A 130 -4.85 -2.88 15.24
C PRO A 130 -4.10 -1.59 14.91
N GLU A 131 -2.85 -1.43 15.36
CA GLU A 131 -2.03 -0.26 15.07
C GLU A 131 -1.41 -0.33 13.67
N PHE A 132 -1.34 -1.52 13.08
CA PHE A 132 -0.84 -1.71 11.73
C PHE A 132 -1.92 -1.35 10.71
N THR A 133 -1.67 -0.31 9.91
CA THR A 133 -2.64 0.20 8.95
C THR A 133 -2.63 -0.61 7.65
N ILE A 134 -3.81 -0.89 7.10
CA ILE A 134 -3.99 -1.43 5.75
C ILE A 134 -4.78 -0.37 4.98
N SER A 135 -4.18 0.23 3.94
CA SER A 135 -4.82 1.27 3.12
C SER A 135 -4.92 0.88 1.66
N LEU A 136 -5.78 1.59 0.92
CA LEU A 136 -5.91 1.47 -0.52
C LEU A 136 -5.67 2.84 -1.17
N LYS A 137 -4.87 2.90 -2.22
CA LYS A 137 -4.72 4.09 -3.06
C LYS A 137 -5.46 3.91 -4.38
N ILE A 138 -6.63 4.52 -4.50
CA ILE A 138 -7.55 4.40 -5.65
C ILE A 138 -7.51 5.62 -6.59
N ARG A 139 -8.20 5.52 -7.73
CA ARG A 139 -8.63 6.65 -8.58
C ARG A 139 -10.14 6.80 -8.47
N LEU A 140 -10.65 7.99 -8.81
CA LEU A 140 -12.10 8.21 -8.92
C LEU A 140 -12.68 7.42 -10.10
N GLN A 141 -13.81 6.79 -9.86
CA GLN A 141 -14.72 6.29 -10.89
C GLN A 141 -15.83 7.32 -11.13
N TYR A 142 -16.32 7.37 -12.37
CA TYR A 142 -17.47 8.18 -12.75
C TYR A 142 -18.62 7.29 -13.23
N PRO A 143 -19.87 7.53 -12.79
CA PRO A 143 -20.28 8.57 -11.83
C PRO A 143 -19.69 8.36 -10.41
N LEU A 144 -19.65 9.44 -9.60
CA LEU A 144 -18.89 9.49 -8.33
C LEU A 144 -19.44 8.53 -7.27
N ASP A 145 -20.74 8.26 -7.31
CA ASP A 145 -21.43 7.22 -6.53
C ASP A 145 -20.72 5.87 -6.60
N ARG A 146 -20.20 5.46 -7.76
CA ARG A 146 -19.41 4.22 -7.88
C ARG A 146 -18.18 4.19 -6.98
N THR A 147 -17.52 5.34 -6.84
CA THR A 147 -16.35 5.45 -5.94
C THR A 147 -16.79 5.28 -4.48
N VAL A 148 -17.92 5.89 -4.09
CA VAL A 148 -18.45 5.80 -2.73
C VAL A 148 -18.86 4.37 -2.42
N ASP A 149 -19.60 3.72 -3.31
CA ASP A 149 -20.05 2.34 -3.17
C ASP A 149 -18.88 1.36 -3.03
N LEU A 150 -17.84 1.54 -3.85
CA LEU A 150 -16.60 0.77 -3.75
C LEU A 150 -15.97 0.91 -2.36
N CYS A 151 -15.83 2.14 -1.86
CA CYS A 151 -15.21 2.40 -0.56
C CYS A 151 -16.03 1.78 0.58
N GLN A 152 -17.35 1.91 0.54
CA GLN A 152 -18.24 1.33 1.56
C GLN A 152 -18.14 -0.19 1.60
N LYS A 153 -18.16 -0.86 0.45
CA LYS A 153 -18.05 -2.33 0.36
C LYS A 153 -16.74 -2.86 0.94
N VAL A 154 -15.63 -2.22 0.61
CA VAL A 154 -14.32 -2.62 1.14
C VAL A 154 -14.25 -2.43 2.65
N VAL A 155 -14.67 -1.27 3.16
CA VAL A 155 -14.60 -0.96 4.61
C VAL A 155 -15.51 -1.87 5.44
N MET A 156 -16.73 -2.16 4.97
CA MET A 156 -17.68 -3.03 5.70
C MET A 156 -17.21 -4.49 5.80
N SER A 157 -16.27 -4.90 4.94
CA SER A 157 -15.75 -6.27 4.86
C SER A 157 -14.38 -6.44 5.54
N SER A 158 -13.85 -5.37 6.14
CA SER A 158 -12.51 -5.26 6.74
C SER A 158 -12.47 -5.68 8.21
#